data_AF-A0A895XW80-F1
#
_entry.id   AF-A0A895XW80-F1
#
_cell.length_a   1.000
_cell.length_b   1.000
_cell.length_c   1.000
_cell.angle_alpha   90.00
_cell.angle_beta   90.00
_cell.angle_gamma   90.00
#
_symmetry.space_group_name_H-M   'P 1'
#
loop_
_entity.id
_entity.type
_entity.pdbx_description
1 polymer ?
#
loop_
_entity_poly.entity_id
_entity_poly.type
_entity_poly.pdbx_seq_one_letter_code
_entity_poly.pdbx_strand_id
1 'polypeptide(L)'
;MRPLHVVASTAEAEALIRKLSLAGWTRRDGFALMDTSWDIGPQTLVCVGRLGDTHTASQAVLAAARGAGVVAICDPTGALGRRVRRDLERIGPLGWMPGTGEASANDVGLDEQQCKLLDHLAQGLTIAAAAEAEFISLRTANRRIAAARRSFGVSTTRQAVVAYVQHISAADG
;
A
#
# COMPACT_ATOMS: atom_id res chain seq x y z
N MET A 1 -14.96 2.42 0.21
CA MET A 1 -13.87 1.46 0.55
C MET A 1 -13.25 1.90 1.88
N ARG A 2 -12.58 1.00 2.60
CA ARG A 2 -12.15 1.21 4.00
C ARG A 2 -10.62 1.05 4.10
N PRO A 3 -9.90 1.93 4.81
CA PRO A 3 -8.45 1.87 4.87
C PRO A 3 -7.98 0.82 5.86
N LEU A 4 -7.20 -0.15 5.39
CA LEU A 4 -6.63 -1.22 6.21
C LEU A 4 -5.11 -1.18 6.06
N HIS A 5 -4.40 -0.83 7.13
CA HIS A 5 -2.95 -0.72 7.13
C HIS A 5 -2.35 -1.46 8.33
N VAL A 6 -1.22 -2.13 8.07
CA VAL A 6 -0.36 -2.71 9.09
C VAL A 6 1.00 -2.04 8.96
N VAL A 7 1.48 -1.42 10.03
CA VAL A 7 2.71 -0.62 10.03
C VAL A 7 3.65 -1.05 11.15
N ALA A 8 4.95 -0.90 10.91
CA ALA A 8 5.97 -1.34 11.86
C ALA A 8 6.13 -0.36 13.03
N SER A 9 5.85 0.93 12.78
CA SER A 9 6.12 2.00 13.73
C SER A 9 4.93 2.92 13.99
N THR A 10 4.92 3.54 15.18
CA THR A 10 3.95 4.59 15.52
C THR A 10 4.11 5.82 14.61
N ALA A 11 5.32 6.11 14.15
CA ALA A 11 5.59 7.24 13.26
C ALA A 11 4.90 7.08 11.89
N GLU A 12 4.98 5.89 11.30
CA GLU A 12 4.22 5.55 10.08
C GLU A 12 2.71 5.62 10.32
N ALA A 13 2.24 5.08 11.46
CA ALA A 13 0.83 5.16 11.83
C ALA A 13 0.34 6.61 11.87
N GLU A 14 1.09 7.50 12.50
CA GLU A 14 0.74 8.92 12.54
C GLU A 14 0.74 9.59 11.17
N ALA A 15 1.69 9.25 10.30
CA ALA A 15 1.72 9.78 8.94
C ALA A 15 0.47 9.36 8.15
N LEU A 16 0.04 8.10 8.28
CA LEU A 16 -1.20 7.60 7.67
C LEU A 16 -2.44 8.26 8.27
N ILE A 17 -2.51 8.39 9.58
CA ILE A 17 -3.64 9.04 10.28
C ILE A 17 -3.79 10.47 9.79
N ARG A 18 -2.69 11.24 9.67
CA ARG A 18 -2.73 12.60 9.13
C ARG A 18 -3.37 12.64 7.74
N LYS A 19 -3.00 11.71 6.85
CA LYS A 19 -3.60 11.58 5.50
C LYS A 19 -5.09 11.21 5.57
N LEU A 20 -5.44 10.26 6.43
CA LEU A 20 -6.83 9.80 6.61
C LEU A 20 -7.72 10.90 7.18
N SER A 21 -7.24 11.68 8.14
CA SER A 21 -7.96 12.84 8.67
C SER A 21 -8.19 13.92 7.62
N LEU A 22 -7.23 14.16 6.71
CA LEU A 22 -7.44 15.03 5.55
C LEU A 22 -8.51 14.48 4.60
N ALA A 23 -8.64 13.16 4.50
CA ALA A 23 -9.69 12.49 3.73
C ALA A 23 -11.04 12.37 4.48
N GLY A 24 -11.18 13.01 5.66
CA GLY A 24 -12.42 13.03 6.43
C GLY A 24 -12.63 11.86 7.40
N TRP A 25 -11.56 11.10 7.72
CA TRP A 25 -11.63 10.02 8.70
C TRP A 25 -11.36 10.49 10.13
N THR A 26 -12.19 10.01 11.06
CA THR A 26 -12.06 10.32 12.48
C THR A 26 -11.19 9.27 13.17
N ARG A 27 -10.08 9.70 13.77
CA ARG A 27 -9.19 8.83 14.55
C ARG A 27 -9.90 8.37 15.83
N ARG A 28 -9.80 7.07 16.10
CA ARG A 28 -10.10 6.47 17.40
C ARG A 28 -8.93 5.65 17.87
N ASP A 29 -8.50 5.89 19.11
CA ASP A 29 -7.49 5.05 19.75
C ASP A 29 -8.13 3.77 20.31
N GLY A 30 -7.50 2.64 20.02
CA GLY A 30 -7.98 1.32 20.40
C GLY A 30 -8.98 0.70 19.42
N PHE A 31 -9.06 -0.63 19.45
CA PHE A 31 -9.92 -1.42 18.57
C PHE A 31 -11.24 -1.85 19.20
N ALA A 32 -11.39 -1.64 20.52
CA ALA A 32 -12.60 -1.98 21.26
C ALA A 32 -13.71 -0.96 20.93
N LEU A 33 -14.53 -1.31 19.95
CA LEU A 33 -15.76 -0.59 19.64
C LEU A 33 -16.82 -1.02 20.66
N MET A 34 -17.07 -0.17 21.65
CA MET A 34 -18.15 -0.35 22.63
C MET A 34 -19.52 0.07 22.10
N ASP A 35 -19.57 0.54 20.85
CA ASP A 35 -20.79 0.98 20.22
C ASP A 35 -21.69 -0.21 19.86
N THR A 36 -22.98 -0.09 20.17
CA THR A 36 -23.98 -1.16 19.97
C THR A 36 -24.46 -1.22 18.51
N SER A 37 -24.12 -0.22 17.70
CA SER A 37 -24.39 -0.21 16.27
C SER A 37 -23.42 -1.13 15.52
N TRP A 38 -23.97 -2.17 14.88
CA TRP A 38 -23.17 -3.17 14.14
C TRP A 38 -22.50 -2.59 12.88
N ASP A 39 -23.07 -1.52 12.31
CA ASP A 39 -22.57 -0.85 11.12
C ASP A 39 -22.09 0.57 11.44
N ILE A 40 -20.78 0.74 11.49
CA ILE A 40 -20.08 2.02 11.67
C ILE A 40 -19.44 2.50 10.35
N GLY A 41 -19.72 1.80 9.24
CA GLY A 41 -19.31 2.21 7.90
C GLY A 41 -19.64 3.67 7.53
N PRO A 42 -20.78 4.25 7.93
CA PRO A 42 -21.09 5.65 7.63
C PRO A 42 -20.32 6.68 8.48
N GLN A 43 -19.65 6.26 9.57
CA GLN A 43 -19.00 7.20 10.51
C GLN A 43 -17.54 7.52 10.16
N THR A 44 -17.03 7.08 9.00
CA THR A 44 -15.64 7.28 8.54
C THR A 44 -14.61 7.13 9.66
N LEU A 45 -14.74 6.09 10.48
CA LEU A 45 -13.95 5.92 11.68
C LEU A 45 -12.71 5.08 11.41
N VAL A 46 -11.54 5.51 11.86
CA VAL A 46 -10.28 4.73 11.76
C VAL A 46 -9.76 4.39 13.16
N CYS A 47 -9.71 3.09 13.47
CA CYS A 47 -9.16 2.57 14.71
C CYS A 47 -7.64 2.41 14.60
N VAL A 48 -6.93 2.96 15.57
CA VAL A 48 -5.47 2.94 15.65
C VAL A 48 -5.05 2.26 16.94
N GLY A 49 -4.11 1.31 16.85
CA GLY A 49 -3.59 0.70 18.06
C GLY A 49 -2.41 -0.22 17.81
N ARG A 50 -1.66 -0.49 18.88
CA ARG A 50 -0.55 -1.43 18.86
C ARG A 50 -1.04 -2.83 19.15
N LEU A 51 -0.63 -3.80 18.33
CA LEU A 51 -0.95 -5.21 18.55
C LEU A 51 0.14 -5.83 19.40
N GLY A 52 -0.15 -6.05 20.68
CA GLY A 52 0.73 -6.79 21.60
C GLY A 52 0.39 -8.28 21.70
N ASP A 53 -0.84 -8.66 21.37
CA ASP A 53 -1.37 -10.00 21.59
C ASP A 53 -2.45 -10.40 20.56
N THR A 54 -2.81 -11.68 20.59
CA THR A 54 -3.87 -12.24 19.73
C THR A 54 -5.25 -11.64 20.02
N HIS A 55 -5.51 -11.22 21.26
CA HIS A 55 -6.77 -10.62 21.64
C HIS A 55 -6.96 -9.26 20.94
N THR A 56 -5.98 -8.37 21.05
CA THR A 56 -6.00 -7.05 20.40
C THR A 56 -6.05 -7.17 18.88
N ALA A 57 -5.32 -8.15 18.32
CA ALA A 57 -5.41 -8.49 16.90
C ALA A 57 -6.83 -8.88 16.47
N SER A 58 -7.51 -9.70 17.28
CA SER A 58 -8.88 -10.12 16.98
C SER A 58 -9.87 -8.95 17.05
N GLN A 59 -9.67 -8.01 17.98
CA GLN A 59 -10.46 -6.78 18.05
C GLN A 59 -10.25 -5.89 16.82
N ALA A 60 -9.01 -5.78 16.32
CA ALA A 60 -8.71 -5.03 15.11
C ALA A 60 -9.41 -5.60 13.87
N VAL A 61 -9.35 -6.92 13.69
CA VAL A 61 -10.06 -7.62 12.59
C VAL A 61 -11.57 -7.43 12.71
N LEU A 62 -12.12 -7.52 13.93
CA LEU A 62 -13.54 -7.30 14.18
C LEU A 62 -13.98 -5.85 13.86
N ALA A 63 -13.13 -4.87 14.17
CA ALA A 63 -13.38 -3.47 13.81
C ALA A 63 -13.41 -3.25 12.29
N ALA A 64 -12.47 -3.87 11.56
CA ALA A 64 -12.47 -3.86 10.09
C ALA A 64 -13.74 -4.50 9.51
N ALA A 65 -14.18 -5.64 10.06
CA ALA A 65 -15.39 -6.33 9.64
C ALA A 65 -16.66 -5.48 9.84
N ARG A 66 -16.74 -4.75 10.96
CA ARG A 66 -17.83 -3.80 11.27
C ARG A 66 -17.79 -2.51 10.45
N GLY A 67 -16.67 -2.26 9.78
CA GLY A 67 -16.54 -1.19 8.82
C GLY A 67 -15.76 0.04 9.23
N ALA A 68 -15.04 -0.05 10.34
CA ALA A 68 -13.97 0.89 10.62
C ALA A 68 -12.80 0.67 9.65
N GLY A 69 -12.07 1.75 9.38
CA GLY A 69 -10.68 1.67 8.96
C GLY A 69 -9.81 1.17 10.12
N VAL A 70 -8.70 0.51 9.81
CA VAL A 70 -7.79 -0.07 10.81
C VAL A 70 -6.36 0.30 10.46
N VAL A 71 -5.64 0.87 11.42
CA VAL A 71 -4.19 1.08 11.39
C VAL A 71 -3.58 0.32 12.56
N ALA A 72 -3.06 -0.86 12.28
CA ALA A 72 -2.46 -1.74 13.27
C ALA A 72 -0.94 -1.55 13.31
N ILE A 73 -0.40 -1.26 14.49
CA ILE A 73 1.04 -1.16 14.72
C ILE A 73 1.56 -2.50 15.24
N CYS A 74 2.32 -3.22 14.41
CA CYS A 74 2.99 -4.45 14.80
C CYS A 74 4.14 -4.76 13.84
N ASP A 75 5.07 -5.60 14.27
CA ASP A 75 6.08 -6.15 13.36
C ASP A 75 5.39 -6.95 12.22
N PRO A 76 5.47 -6.48 10.95
CA PRO A 76 4.79 -7.12 9.83
C PRO A 76 5.43 -8.47 9.47
N THR A 77 6.68 -8.69 9.85
CA THR A 77 7.42 -9.94 9.59
C THR A 77 7.14 -11.00 10.67
N GLY A 78 6.72 -10.56 11.86
CA GLY A 78 6.38 -11.42 12.99
C GLY A 78 5.16 -12.31 12.74
N ALA A 79 5.03 -13.38 13.53
CA ALA A 79 3.92 -14.33 13.41
C ALA A 79 2.54 -13.67 13.61
N LEU A 80 2.46 -12.68 14.52
CA LEU A 80 1.24 -11.91 14.78
C LEU A 80 0.89 -11.01 13.58
N GLY A 81 1.86 -10.27 13.04
CA GLY A 81 1.66 -9.38 11.89
C GLY A 81 1.22 -10.13 10.64
N ARG A 82 1.88 -11.25 10.31
CA ARG A 82 1.47 -12.10 9.17
C ARG A 82 0.04 -12.63 9.30
N ARG A 83 -0.37 -13.02 10.52
CA ARG A 83 -1.71 -13.53 10.78
C ARG A 83 -2.76 -12.43 10.60
N VAL A 84 -2.55 -11.27 11.23
CA VAL A 84 -3.44 -10.12 11.10
C VAL A 84 -3.55 -9.67 9.66
N ARG A 85 -2.43 -9.61 8.93
CA ARG A 85 -2.39 -9.24 7.52
C ARG A 85 -3.29 -10.15 6.68
N ARG A 86 -3.14 -11.46 6.83
CA ARG A 86 -3.97 -12.46 6.13
C ARG A 86 -5.46 -12.33 6.47
N ASP A 87 -5.77 -12.04 7.73
CA ASP A 87 -7.16 -11.89 8.18
C ASP A 87 -7.79 -10.59 7.65
N LEU A 88 -7.02 -9.50 7.59
CA LEU A 88 -7.46 -8.22 7.02
C LEU A 88 -7.58 -8.26 5.48
N GLU A 89 -6.67 -8.94 4.78
CA GLU A 89 -6.74 -9.17 3.32
C GLU A 89 -8.04 -9.86 2.90
N ARG A 90 -8.62 -10.71 3.77
CA ARG A 90 -9.92 -11.36 3.53
C ARG A 90 -11.10 -10.40 3.65
N ILE A 91 -10.96 -9.32 4.43
CA ILE A 91 -12.02 -8.33 4.66
C ILE A 91 -11.96 -7.24 3.58
N GLY A 92 -10.76 -6.85 3.15
CA GLY A 92 -10.58 -5.85 2.11
C GLY A 92 -9.13 -5.66 1.69
N PRO A 93 -8.89 -4.88 0.62
CA PRO A 93 -7.55 -4.62 0.12
C PRO A 93 -6.71 -3.88 1.18
N LEU A 94 -5.58 -4.48 1.55
CA LEU A 94 -4.61 -3.81 2.40
C LEU A 94 -3.89 -2.68 1.67
N GLY A 95 -3.54 -1.63 2.41
CA GLY A 95 -2.89 -0.45 1.88
C GLY A 95 -3.84 0.51 1.16
N TRP A 96 -5.15 0.22 1.10
CA TRP A 96 -6.09 1.10 0.41
C TRP A 96 -6.26 2.41 1.17
N MET A 97 -6.11 3.55 0.49
CA MET A 97 -6.27 4.88 1.09
C MET A 97 -7.32 5.70 0.29
N PRO A 98 -8.31 6.33 0.97
CA PRO A 98 -9.32 7.16 0.33
C PRO A 98 -8.72 8.48 -0.20
N GLY A 99 -9.14 8.92 -1.39
CA GLY A 99 -8.65 10.14 -2.04
C GLY A 99 -7.45 9.92 -2.97
N THR A 100 -6.77 8.79 -2.83
CA THR A 100 -5.90 8.20 -3.86
C THR A 100 -6.78 7.30 -4.72
N GLY A 101 -7.04 7.70 -5.97
CA GLY A 101 -7.60 6.79 -6.97
C GLY A 101 -6.75 5.51 -6.99
N GLU A 102 -7.43 4.37 -6.85
CA GLU A 102 -6.94 2.99 -6.83
C GLU A 102 -5.42 2.73 -6.98
N ALA A 103 -4.89 2.07 -5.94
CA ALA A 103 -4.05 0.85 -6.00
C ALA A 103 -2.82 0.96 -5.09
N SER A 104 -2.93 0.38 -3.89
CA SER A 104 -1.74 -0.11 -3.20
C SER A 104 -1.38 -1.47 -3.78
N ALA A 105 -0.23 -1.53 -4.44
CA ALA A 105 0.62 -2.73 -4.45
C ALA A 105 2.11 -2.37 -4.55
N ASN A 106 2.45 -1.19 -5.07
CA ASN A 106 3.77 -0.55 -5.01
C ASN A 106 3.52 0.96 -5.04
N ASP A 107 4.25 1.77 -4.28
CA ASP A 107 3.95 3.19 -3.96
C ASP A 107 3.88 4.15 -5.19
N VAL A 108 3.93 3.61 -6.40
CA VAL A 108 3.88 4.31 -7.70
C VAL A 108 2.86 3.68 -8.67
N GLY A 109 2.10 2.66 -8.27
CA GLY A 109 1.08 2.04 -9.14
C GLY A 109 1.66 1.44 -10.42
N LEU A 110 2.88 0.90 -10.35
CA LEU A 110 3.51 0.19 -11.47
C LEU A 110 2.98 -1.23 -11.57
N ASP A 111 2.70 -1.67 -12.80
CA ASP A 111 2.43 -3.07 -13.11
C ASP A 111 3.73 -3.91 -13.15
N GLU A 112 3.59 -5.23 -13.05
CA GLU A 112 4.72 -6.16 -13.03
C GLU A 112 5.62 -6.08 -14.29
N GLN A 113 5.03 -5.87 -15.48
CA GLN A 113 5.78 -5.70 -16.73
C GLN A 113 6.55 -4.37 -16.75
N GLN A 114 6.01 -3.31 -16.12
CA GLN A 114 6.69 -2.03 -16.00
C GLN A 114 7.92 -2.14 -15.10
N CYS A 115 7.82 -2.87 -13.98
CA CYS A 115 8.96 -3.16 -13.11
C CYS A 115 10.06 -3.92 -13.87
N LYS A 116 9.71 -5.03 -14.54
CA LYS A 116 10.69 -5.82 -15.32
C LYS A 116 11.39 -5.01 -16.40
N LEU A 117 10.65 -4.18 -17.14
CA LEU A 117 11.25 -3.28 -18.13
C LEU A 117 12.21 -2.26 -17.49
N LEU A 118 11.88 -1.71 -16.33
CA LEU A 118 12.75 -0.77 -15.61
C LEU A 118 13.97 -1.47 -15.01
N ASP A 119 13.84 -2.73 -14.55
CA ASP A 119 14.94 -3.56 -14.10
C ASP A 119 15.96 -3.81 -15.22
N HIS A 120 15.50 -4.22 -16.41
CA HIS A 120 16.38 -4.40 -17.57
C HIS A 120 17.10 -3.11 -17.94
N LEU A 121 16.41 -1.97 -17.88
CA LEU A 121 17.04 -0.67 -18.13
C LEU A 121 18.05 -0.27 -17.03
N ALA A 122 17.78 -0.61 -15.77
CA ALA A 122 18.71 -0.39 -14.66
C ALA A 122 19.99 -1.23 -14.81
N GLN A 123 19.86 -2.43 -15.38
CA GLN A 123 20.97 -3.31 -15.75
C GLN A 123 21.75 -2.83 -17.00
N GLY A 124 21.33 -1.73 -17.63
CA GLY A 124 22.00 -1.13 -18.78
C GLY A 124 21.56 -1.67 -20.14
N LEU A 125 20.49 -2.47 -20.20
CA LEU A 125 19.91 -2.87 -21.48
C LEU A 125 19.24 -1.70 -22.19
N THR A 126 19.14 -1.80 -23.51
CA THR A 126 18.35 -0.87 -24.31
C THR A 126 16.87 -1.22 -24.25
N ILE A 127 15.97 -0.29 -24.59
CA ILE A 127 14.53 -0.54 -24.64
C ILE A 127 14.19 -1.68 -25.61
N ALA A 128 14.92 -1.80 -26.72
CA ALA A 128 14.71 -2.89 -27.69
C ALA A 128 15.10 -4.25 -27.10
N ALA A 129 16.26 -4.34 -26.45
CA ALA A 129 16.69 -5.58 -25.81
C ALA A 129 15.80 -5.99 -24.63
N ALA A 130 15.32 -5.01 -23.83
CA ALA A 130 14.35 -5.27 -22.78
C ALA A 130 12.99 -5.74 -23.34
N ALA A 131 12.55 -5.20 -24.48
CA ALA A 131 11.33 -5.63 -25.14
C ALA A 131 11.43 -7.07 -25.65
N GLU A 132 12.57 -7.45 -26.21
CA GLU A 132 12.85 -8.83 -26.63
C GLU A 132 12.88 -9.79 -25.43
N ALA A 133 13.54 -9.40 -24.33
CA ALA A 133 13.61 -10.19 -23.10
C ALA A 133 12.22 -10.45 -22.48
N GLU A 134 11.31 -9.47 -22.58
CA GLU A 134 9.93 -9.57 -22.11
C GLU A 134 8.95 -10.09 -23.17
N PHE A 135 9.44 -10.52 -24.34
CA PHE A 135 8.63 -11.02 -25.47
C PHE A 135 7.52 -10.06 -25.91
N ILE A 136 7.77 -8.75 -25.90
CA ILE A 136 6.82 -7.71 -26.33
C ILE A 136 7.37 -6.85 -27.47
N SER A 137 6.46 -6.18 -28.20
CA SER A 137 6.88 -5.24 -29.24
C SER A 137 7.57 -3.99 -28.66
N LEU A 138 8.50 -3.42 -29.42
CA LEU A 138 9.14 -2.14 -29.09
C LEU A 138 8.12 -1.02 -28.84
N ARG A 139 7.01 -0.99 -29.58
CA ARG A 139 5.94 0.00 -29.38
C ARG A 139 5.24 -0.19 -28.04
N THR A 140 4.97 -1.44 -27.65
CA THR A 140 4.37 -1.77 -26.35
C THR A 140 5.31 -1.41 -25.21
N ALA A 141 6.60 -1.73 -25.32
CA ALA A 141 7.62 -1.37 -24.34
C ALA A 141 7.70 0.16 -24.15
N ASN A 142 7.76 0.92 -25.25
CA ASN A 142 7.76 2.39 -25.19
C ASN A 142 6.50 2.96 -24.52
N ARG A 143 5.33 2.41 -24.82
CA ARG A 143 4.07 2.82 -24.18
C ARG A 143 4.07 2.54 -22.67
N ARG A 144 4.60 1.39 -22.24
CA ARG A 144 4.70 1.00 -20.83
C ARG A 144 5.68 1.88 -20.06
N ILE A 145 6.84 2.19 -20.64
CA ILE A 145 7.83 3.10 -20.07
C ILE A 145 7.25 4.52 -19.95
N ALA A 146 6.53 4.99 -20.97
CA ALA A 146 5.86 6.29 -20.92
C ALA A 146 4.77 6.35 -19.84
N ALA A 147 4.06 5.23 -19.61
CA ALA A 147 3.12 5.13 -18.49
C ALA A 147 3.85 5.16 -17.14
N ALA A 148 4.94 4.40 -16.98
CA ALA A 148 5.74 4.38 -15.76
C ALA A 148 6.32 5.77 -15.43
N ARG A 149 6.82 6.49 -16.44
CA ARG A 149 7.27 7.89 -16.30
C ARG A 149 6.19 8.81 -15.73
N ARG A 150 4.94 8.66 -16.20
CA ARG A 150 3.80 9.45 -15.68
C ARG A 150 3.51 9.09 -14.23
N SER A 151 3.59 7.81 -13.88
CA SER A 151 3.42 7.36 -12.51
C SER A 151 4.48 7.96 -11.56
N PHE A 152 5.73 8.09 -12.00
CA PHE A 152 6.79 8.76 -11.24
C PHE A 152 6.79 10.31 -11.35
N GLY A 153 5.94 10.90 -12.20
CA GLY A 153 5.94 12.34 -12.45
C GLY A 153 7.17 12.89 -13.20
N VAL A 154 7.90 12.05 -13.94
CA VAL A 154 9.18 12.41 -14.58
C VAL A 154 9.10 12.54 -16.10
N SER A 155 9.96 13.38 -16.65
CA SER A 155 9.96 13.74 -18.08
C SER A 155 10.95 12.95 -18.93
N THR A 156 11.79 12.10 -18.35
CA THR A 156 12.76 11.28 -19.10
C THR A 156 12.80 9.83 -18.62
N THR A 157 13.19 8.93 -19.51
CA THR A 157 13.37 7.50 -19.18
C THR A 157 14.49 7.32 -18.15
N ARG A 158 15.59 8.08 -18.26
CA ARG A 158 16.70 8.02 -17.30
C ARG A 158 16.25 8.41 -15.89
N GLN A 159 15.44 9.46 -15.75
CA GLN A 159 14.87 9.85 -14.46
C GLN A 159 13.93 8.77 -13.90
N ALA A 160 13.14 8.11 -14.75
CA ALA A 160 12.26 7.03 -14.31
C ALA A 160 13.06 5.84 -13.75
N VAL A 161 14.18 5.49 -14.38
CA VAL A 161 15.07 4.42 -13.88
C VAL A 161 15.69 4.80 -12.53
N VAL A 162 16.16 6.04 -12.37
CA VAL A 162 16.71 6.51 -11.08
C VAL A 162 15.65 6.50 -9.98
N ALA A 163 14.44 7.00 -10.27
CA ALA A 163 13.33 6.99 -9.33
C ALA A 163 12.91 5.56 -8.95
N TYR A 164 12.95 4.64 -9.90
CA TYR A 164 12.68 3.22 -9.67
C TYR A 164 13.73 2.56 -8.76
N VAL A 165 15.03 2.79 -9.01
CA VAL A 165 16.11 2.25 -8.16
C VAL A 165 16.01 2.79 -6.73
N GLN A 166 15.72 4.09 -6.57
CA GLN A 166 15.50 4.70 -5.26
C GLN A 166 14.28 4.09 -4.55
N HIS A 167 13.22 3.79 -5.30
CA HIS A 167 12.00 3.19 -4.78
C HIS A 167 12.23 1.75 -4.28
N ILE A 168 12.95 0.90 -5.04
CA ILE A 168 13.25 -0.47 -4.57
C ILE A 168 14.20 -0.47 -3.37
N SER A 169 15.19 0.42 -3.32
CA SER A 169 16.09 0.54 -2.17
C SER A 169 15.39 1.05 -0.91
N ALA A 170 14.32 1.83 -1.05
CA ALA A 170 13.48 2.27 0.06
C ALA A 170 12.47 1.21 0.52
N ALA A 171 12.18 0.20 -0.31
CA ALA A 171 11.31 -0.92 0.02
C ALA A 171 12.06 -2.06 0.75
N ASP A 172 13.38 -2.14 0.58
CA ASP A 172 14.27 -3.15 1.21
C ASP A 172 14.84 -2.71 2.59
N GLY A 173 14.49 -1.51 3.08
CA GLY A 173 14.97 -0.95 4.37
C GLY A 173 13.85 -0.73 5.38
#